data_AF-A0A6M0GCD8-F1
#
_entry.id   AF-A0A6M0GCD8-F1
#
_cell.length_a   1.000
_cell.length_b   1.000
_cell.length_c   1.000
_cell.angle_alpha   90.00
_cell.angle_beta   90.00
_cell.angle_gamma   90.00
#
_symmetry.space_group_name_H-M   'P 1'
#
loop_
_entity.id
_entity.type
_entity.pdbx_description
1 polymer ?
#
loop_
_entity_poly.entity_id
_entity_poly.type
_entity_poly.pdbx_seq_one_letter_code
_entity_poly.pdbx_strand_id
1 'polypeptide(L)'
;MKITTCLSEFSLPEMLEFIGYIHKTGLLTIRAWPELKIRTGKIQYIWFSQGHVVAAAKRLDNQGLLRLINQQSWCSDRVTSKLAQICPQDTAVGEYLLSQGVLQAQHLQRLFSLQVLQPISTWFSLKKGRFEFETKVNLPMMEMTGLSQSTTEVTLVAQQMLRRLNKVSSRNPTQTGSYFNTALI
;
A
#
# COMPACT_ATOMS: atom_id res chain seq x y z
N MET A 1 -14.00 5.04 18.43
CA MET A 1 -12.96 6.07 18.55
C MET A 1 -12.54 6.51 17.16
N LYS A 2 -12.42 7.81 16.94
CA LYS A 2 -11.99 8.40 15.67
C LYS A 2 -10.92 9.44 15.97
N ILE A 3 -9.76 9.31 15.35
CA ILE A 3 -8.63 10.22 15.52
C ILE A 3 -8.42 10.95 14.19
N THR A 4 -8.36 12.27 14.25
CA THR A 4 -8.03 13.12 13.10
C THR A 4 -6.79 13.92 13.44
N THR A 5 -5.82 13.96 12.52
CA THR A 5 -4.67 14.85 12.62
C THR A 5 -4.18 15.30 11.23
N CYS A 6 -3.38 16.35 11.17
CA CYS A 6 -2.78 16.86 9.94
C CYS A 6 -1.39 16.23 9.69
N LEU A 7 -1.03 16.00 8.42
CA LEU A 7 0.32 15.57 8.02
C LEU A 7 1.42 16.57 8.39
N SER A 8 1.06 17.83 8.67
CA SER A 8 1.99 18.84 9.18
C SER A 8 2.34 18.68 10.66
N GLU A 9 1.52 17.94 11.41
CA GLU A 9 1.68 17.71 12.85
C GLU A 9 2.31 16.35 13.12
N PHE A 10 1.92 15.33 12.35
CA PHE A 10 2.44 13.97 12.45
C PHE A 10 2.69 13.40 11.06
N SER A 11 3.83 12.75 10.90
CA SER A 11 4.22 11.99 9.72
C SER A 11 3.53 10.61 9.69
N LEU A 12 3.50 9.98 8.52
CA LEU A 12 2.97 8.62 8.39
C LEU A 12 3.70 7.58 9.27
N PRO A 13 5.05 7.58 9.38
CA PRO A 13 5.76 6.71 10.33
C PRO A 13 5.25 6.86 11.77
N GLU A 14 5.10 8.09 12.26
CA GLU A 14 4.63 8.36 13.63
C GLU A 14 3.20 7.87 13.84
N MET A 15 2.33 8.02 12.82
CA MET A 15 0.98 7.45 12.87
C MET A 15 0.99 5.92 12.95
N LEU A 16 1.89 5.25 12.21
CA LEU A 16 2.02 3.80 12.26
C LEU A 16 2.55 3.33 13.63
N GLU A 17 3.55 4.02 14.18
CA GLU A 17 4.07 3.74 15.52
C GLU A 17 2.98 3.91 16.59
N PHE A 18 2.24 5.02 16.53
CA PHE A 18 1.14 5.28 17.45
C PHE A 18 0.06 4.20 17.37
N ILE A 19 -0.42 3.84 16.16
CA ILE A 19 -1.43 2.78 15.96
C ILE A 19 -0.94 1.42 16.46
N GLY A 20 0.34 1.12 16.22
CA GLY A 20 1.00 -0.08 16.72
C GLY A 20 0.97 -0.15 18.24
N TYR A 21 1.40 0.94 18.90
CA TYR A 21 1.44 1.05 20.35
C TYR A 21 0.07 0.85 21.02
N ILE A 22 -1.00 1.40 20.41
CA ILE A 22 -2.36 1.25 20.95
C ILE A 22 -3.05 -0.06 20.54
N HIS A 23 -2.37 -0.91 19.74
CA HIS A 23 -2.86 -2.21 19.24
C HIS A 23 -4.28 -2.19 18.68
N LYS A 24 -4.66 -1.13 17.95
CA LYS A 24 -6.04 -1.00 17.45
C LYS A 24 -6.25 -1.65 16.08
N THR A 25 -7.43 -2.24 15.93
CA THR A 25 -8.01 -2.61 14.64
C THR A 25 -8.77 -1.41 14.08
N GLY A 26 -8.58 -1.11 12.79
CA GLY A 26 -9.22 0.04 12.17
C GLY A 26 -8.70 0.35 10.77
N LEU A 27 -9.13 1.51 10.28
CA LEU A 27 -8.78 2.04 8.97
C LEU A 27 -8.13 3.41 9.13
N LEU A 28 -6.90 3.57 8.62
CA LEU A 28 -6.28 4.86 8.43
C LEU A 28 -6.56 5.35 7.02
N THR A 29 -7.30 6.45 6.91
CA THR A 29 -7.50 7.19 5.67
C THR A 29 -6.50 8.33 5.60
N ILE A 30 -5.77 8.39 4.49
CA ILE A 30 -4.78 9.41 4.18
C ILE A 30 -5.32 10.25 3.04
N ARG A 31 -5.47 11.55 3.25
CA ARG A 31 -5.86 12.50 2.19
C ARG A 31 -4.69 13.42 1.92
N ALA A 32 -3.90 13.12 0.88
CA ALA A 32 -2.80 13.98 0.48
C ALA A 32 -3.32 15.26 -0.22
N TRP A 33 -2.78 16.41 0.16
CA TRP A 33 -3.02 17.66 -0.57
C TRP A 33 -1.94 17.85 -1.62
N PRO A 34 -2.29 17.99 -2.91
CA PRO A 34 -1.30 18.25 -3.94
C PRO A 34 -0.66 19.62 -3.72
N GLU A 35 0.65 19.72 -3.98
CA GLU A 35 1.37 21.01 -3.93
C GLU A 35 0.90 21.98 -5.04
N LEU A 36 0.30 21.45 -6.11
CA LEU A 36 -0.32 22.19 -7.21
C LEU A 36 -1.85 22.18 -7.06
N LYS A 37 -2.50 23.31 -7.37
CA LYS A 37 -3.94 23.64 -7.17
C LYS A 37 -4.96 22.75 -7.94
N ILE A 38 -4.64 21.49 -8.24
CA ILE A 38 -5.56 20.54 -8.88
C ILE A 38 -6.35 19.82 -7.77
N ARG A 39 -7.66 20.08 -7.70
CA ARG A 39 -8.58 19.67 -6.63
C ARG A 39 -9.00 18.18 -6.68
N THR A 40 -8.05 17.26 -6.82
CA THR A 40 -8.30 15.83 -6.61
C THR A 40 -7.18 15.24 -5.77
N GLY A 41 -7.28 15.40 -4.44
CA GLY A 41 -6.36 14.76 -3.51
C GLY A 41 -6.40 13.24 -3.69
N LYS A 42 -5.23 12.60 -3.76
CA LYS A 42 -5.16 11.13 -3.78
C LYS A 42 -5.52 10.65 -2.37
N ILE A 43 -6.58 9.85 -2.27
CA ILE A 43 -6.96 9.20 -1.01
C ILE A 43 -6.31 7.82 -0.97
N GLN A 44 -5.68 7.51 0.16
CA GLN A 44 -5.08 6.21 0.42
C GLN A 44 -5.64 5.61 1.71
N TYR A 45 -5.64 4.30 1.78
CA TYR A 45 -6.25 3.51 2.84
C TYR A 45 -5.24 2.49 3.35
N ILE A 46 -5.10 2.37 4.66
CA ILE A 46 -4.34 1.31 5.32
C ILE A 46 -5.24 0.69 6.38
N TRP A 47 -5.39 -0.64 6.34
CA TRP A 47 -6.13 -1.38 7.34
C TRP A 47 -5.21 -2.03 8.35
N PHE A 48 -5.67 -2.03 9.58
CA PHE A 48 -4.97 -2.57 10.73
C PHE A 48 -5.83 -3.60 11.43
N SER A 49 -5.20 -4.68 11.89
CA SER A 49 -5.76 -5.63 12.83
C SER A 49 -4.80 -5.77 14.01
N GLN A 50 -5.25 -5.43 15.23
CA GLN A 50 -4.47 -5.59 16.46
C GLN A 50 -3.04 -5.00 16.38
N GLY A 51 -2.88 -3.81 15.79
CA GLY A 51 -1.56 -3.18 15.62
C GLY A 51 -0.71 -3.75 14.49
N HIS A 52 -1.26 -4.59 13.62
CA HIS A 52 -0.61 -5.11 12.41
C HIS A 52 -1.26 -4.54 11.17
N VAL A 53 -0.47 -4.20 10.16
CA VAL A 53 -0.96 -3.81 8.84
C VAL A 53 -1.37 -5.07 8.08
N VAL A 54 -2.60 -5.08 7.58
CA VAL A 54 -3.19 -6.24 6.89
C VAL A 54 -3.51 -5.99 5.42
N ALA A 55 -3.73 -4.72 5.04
CA ALA A 55 -4.01 -4.34 3.65
C ALA A 55 -3.73 -2.84 3.44
N ALA A 56 -3.50 -2.46 2.19
CA ALA A 56 -3.48 -1.06 1.77
C ALA A 56 -4.08 -0.88 0.37
N ALA A 57 -4.75 0.24 0.13
CA ALA A 57 -5.40 0.50 -1.14
C ALA A 57 -5.48 1.99 -1.48
N LYS A 58 -5.77 2.29 -2.74
CA LYS A 58 -6.09 3.64 -3.23
C LYS A 58 -7.57 3.79 -3.58
N ARG A 59 -8.36 2.72 -3.43
CA ARG A 59 -9.77 2.59 -3.81
C ARG A 59 -10.45 1.68 -2.79
N LEU A 60 -11.75 1.90 -2.55
CA LEU A 60 -12.60 1.08 -1.69
C LEU A 60 -13.60 0.28 -2.53
N ASP A 61 -13.11 -0.42 -3.56
CA ASP A 61 -13.94 -1.25 -4.43
C ASP A 61 -13.82 -2.75 -4.18
N ASN A 62 -13.00 -3.17 -3.21
CA ASN A 62 -12.75 -4.58 -2.88
C ASN A 62 -12.20 -5.40 -4.07
N GLN A 63 -11.54 -4.73 -5.02
CA GLN A 63 -10.99 -5.33 -6.23
C GLN A 63 -9.46 -5.18 -6.31
N GLY A 64 -8.81 -4.50 -5.37
CA GLY A 64 -7.39 -4.20 -5.43
C GLY A 64 -6.55 -5.47 -5.51
N LEU A 65 -6.77 -6.41 -4.58
CA LEU A 65 -6.04 -7.67 -4.55
C LEU A 65 -6.31 -8.56 -5.78
N LEU A 66 -7.57 -8.69 -6.21
CA LEU A 66 -7.93 -9.47 -7.40
C LEU A 66 -7.29 -8.90 -8.67
N ARG A 67 -7.28 -7.57 -8.83
CA ARG A 67 -6.58 -6.91 -9.94
C ARG A 67 -5.09 -7.20 -9.92
N LEU A 68 -4.45 -7.20 -8.74
CA LEU A 68 -3.04 -7.54 -8.61
C LEU A 68 -2.78 -8.99 -9.03
N ILE A 69 -3.64 -9.94 -8.63
CA ILE A 69 -3.52 -11.35 -9.03
C ILE A 69 -3.60 -11.49 -10.56
N ASN A 70 -4.60 -10.87 -11.19
CA ASN A 70 -4.79 -10.94 -12.64
C ASN A 70 -3.60 -10.31 -13.38
N GLN A 71 -3.01 -9.23 -12.86
CA GLN A 71 -1.81 -8.60 -13.43
C GLN A 71 -0.56 -9.48 -13.37
N GLN A 72 -0.50 -10.45 -12.45
CA GLN A 72 0.63 -11.38 -12.38
C GLN A 72 0.46 -12.62 -13.28
N SER A 73 -0.70 -12.79 -13.93
CA SER A 73 -1.00 -13.92 -14.82
C SER A 73 -0.83 -15.32 -14.21
N TRP A 74 -0.96 -15.45 -12.88
CA TRP A 74 -0.84 -16.75 -12.19
C TRP A 74 -2.05 -17.67 -12.39
N CYS A 75 -3.21 -17.10 -12.65
CA CYS A 75 -4.45 -17.81 -12.92
C CYS A 75 -5.33 -16.99 -13.86
N SER A 76 -6.25 -17.65 -14.56
CA SER A 76 -7.23 -16.93 -15.40
C SER A 76 -8.17 -16.08 -14.54
N ASP A 77 -8.45 -14.87 -14.99
CA ASP A 77 -9.38 -13.93 -14.36
C ASP A 77 -10.73 -14.57 -14.03
N ARG A 78 -11.22 -15.45 -14.91
CA ARG A 78 -12.50 -16.16 -14.74
C ARG A 78 -12.49 -17.09 -13.53
N VAL A 79 -11.40 -17.84 -13.32
CA VAL A 79 -11.27 -18.77 -12.19
C VAL A 79 -11.12 -18.00 -10.89
N THR A 80 -10.21 -17.01 -10.87
CA THR A 80 -9.98 -16.17 -9.69
C THR A 80 -11.26 -15.45 -9.26
N SER A 81 -12.00 -14.85 -10.21
CA SER A 81 -13.24 -14.11 -9.90
C SER A 81 -14.35 -15.02 -9.36
N LYS A 82 -14.50 -16.24 -9.91
CA LYS A 82 -15.50 -17.20 -9.43
C LYS A 82 -15.21 -17.67 -8.01
N LEU A 83 -13.97 -18.01 -7.73
CA LEU A 83 -13.57 -18.46 -6.39
C LEU A 83 -13.68 -17.31 -5.39
N ALA A 84 -13.29 -16.09 -5.76
CA ALA A 84 -13.47 -14.91 -4.94
C ALA A 84 -14.94 -14.63 -4.58
N GLN A 85 -15.89 -14.91 -5.49
CA GLN A 85 -17.32 -14.73 -5.24
C GLN A 85 -17.91 -15.71 -4.22
N ILE A 86 -17.34 -16.89 -4.07
CA ILE A 86 -17.80 -17.91 -3.12
C ILE A 86 -16.91 -17.97 -1.85
N CYS A 87 -15.96 -17.05 -1.72
CA CYS A 87 -15.11 -16.93 -0.54
C CYS A 87 -15.96 -16.65 0.71
N PRO A 88 -15.75 -17.37 1.83
CA PRO A 88 -16.41 -17.04 3.10
C PRO A 88 -16.14 -15.61 3.54
N GLN A 89 -17.14 -14.97 4.16
CA GLN A 89 -17.08 -13.54 4.50
C GLN A 89 -16.06 -13.20 5.59
N ASP A 90 -15.66 -14.16 6.40
CA ASP A 90 -14.71 -14.06 7.51
C ASP A 90 -13.29 -14.50 7.12
N THR A 91 -13.07 -14.91 5.87
CA THR A 91 -11.80 -15.43 5.38
C THR A 91 -11.15 -14.44 4.42
N ALA A 92 -9.85 -14.16 4.60
CA ALA A 92 -9.09 -13.33 3.67
C ALA A 92 -9.01 -14.01 2.29
N VAL A 93 -9.31 -13.27 1.21
CA VAL A 93 -9.40 -13.88 -0.13
C VAL A 93 -8.08 -14.50 -0.60
N GLY A 94 -6.93 -13.92 -0.22
CA GLY A 94 -5.63 -14.52 -0.54
C GLY A 94 -5.41 -15.88 0.14
N GLU A 95 -5.81 -16.01 1.40
CA GLU A 95 -5.76 -17.27 2.16
C GLU A 95 -6.73 -18.30 1.58
N TYR A 96 -7.94 -17.87 1.23
CA TYR A 96 -8.90 -18.73 0.55
C TYR A 96 -8.34 -19.25 -0.78
N LEU A 97 -7.80 -18.38 -1.63
CA LEU A 97 -7.22 -18.78 -2.93
C LEU A 97 -5.98 -19.67 -2.77
N LEU A 98 -5.21 -19.52 -1.68
CA LEU A 98 -4.14 -20.46 -1.31
C LEU A 98 -4.74 -21.85 -0.99
N SER A 99 -5.79 -21.91 -0.16
CA SER A 99 -6.45 -23.18 0.20
C SER A 99 -7.06 -23.91 -1.01
N GLN A 100 -7.51 -23.16 -2.03
CA GLN A 100 -8.03 -23.70 -3.28
C GLN A 100 -6.93 -24.10 -4.29
N GLY A 101 -5.65 -23.95 -3.94
CA GLY A 101 -4.52 -24.27 -4.82
C GLY A 101 -4.30 -23.30 -5.98
N VAL A 102 -5.00 -22.16 -6.00
CA VAL A 102 -4.85 -21.12 -7.04
C VAL A 102 -3.60 -20.28 -6.79
N LEU A 103 -3.32 -19.99 -5.52
CA LEU A 103 -2.12 -19.26 -5.09
C LEU A 103 -1.19 -20.19 -4.32
N GLN A 104 0.08 -19.79 -4.25
CA GLN A 104 1.10 -20.42 -3.43
C GLN A 104 1.57 -19.42 -2.37
N ALA A 105 2.22 -19.89 -1.30
CA ALA A 105 2.70 -19.03 -0.22
C ALA A 105 3.60 -17.87 -0.74
N GLN A 106 4.46 -18.15 -1.73
CA GLN A 106 5.31 -17.13 -2.36
C GLN A 106 4.49 -16.07 -3.13
N HIS A 107 3.35 -16.45 -3.72
CA HIS A 107 2.43 -15.51 -4.36
C HIS A 107 1.84 -14.55 -3.32
N LEU A 108 1.45 -15.05 -2.14
CA LEU A 108 0.93 -14.19 -1.07
C LEU A 108 1.97 -13.18 -0.58
N GLN A 109 3.22 -13.60 -0.41
CA GLN A 109 4.32 -12.70 -0.04
C GLN A 109 4.52 -11.59 -1.09
N ARG A 110 4.49 -11.96 -2.38
CA ARG A 110 4.61 -11.00 -3.48
C ARG A 110 3.42 -10.04 -3.56
N LEU A 111 2.20 -10.54 -3.39
CA LEU A 111 0.99 -9.72 -3.35
C LEU A 111 1.03 -8.74 -2.18
N PHE A 112 1.41 -9.20 -0.98
CA PHE A 112 1.52 -8.33 0.19
C PHE A 112 2.57 -7.23 -0.03
N SER A 113 3.72 -7.57 -0.62
CA SER A 113 4.73 -6.58 -0.98
C SER A 113 4.22 -5.53 -1.97
N LEU A 114 3.53 -5.95 -3.04
CA LEU A 114 2.98 -5.06 -4.08
C LEU A 114 1.82 -4.20 -3.57
N GLN A 115 0.97 -4.76 -2.71
CA GLN A 115 -0.23 -4.10 -2.21
C GLN A 115 0.05 -3.20 -1.01
N VAL A 116 0.92 -3.63 -0.10
CA VAL A 116 1.13 -3.01 1.21
C VAL A 116 2.47 -2.29 1.26
N LEU A 117 3.58 -3.02 1.14
CA LEU A 117 4.91 -2.47 1.42
C LEU A 117 5.34 -1.41 0.40
N GLN A 118 5.20 -1.70 -0.89
CA GLN A 118 5.58 -0.75 -1.93
C GLN A 118 4.73 0.53 -1.86
N PRO A 119 3.38 0.48 -1.80
CA PRO A 119 2.59 1.71 -1.75
C PRO A 119 2.86 2.52 -0.48
N ILE A 120 2.91 1.88 0.70
CA ILE A 120 3.19 2.58 1.95
C ILE A 120 4.56 3.26 1.90
N SER A 121 5.59 2.61 1.35
CA SER A 121 6.91 3.24 1.18
C SER A 121 6.87 4.55 0.37
N THR A 122 6.02 4.61 -0.67
CA THR A 122 5.84 5.84 -1.45
C THR A 122 5.05 6.91 -0.71
N TRP A 123 4.18 6.51 0.22
CA TRP A 123 3.36 7.43 1.01
C TRP A 123 4.12 8.08 2.15
N PHE A 124 5.28 7.53 2.54
CA PHE A 124 6.18 8.16 3.52
C PHE A 124 6.75 9.49 3.01
N SER A 125 6.74 9.71 1.70
CA SER A 125 7.17 10.98 1.07
C SER A 125 6.10 12.07 1.08
N LEU A 126 4.88 11.79 1.59
CA LEU A 126 3.80 12.77 1.65
C LEU A 126 4.12 13.85 2.70
N LYS A 127 4.08 15.12 2.28
CA LYS A 127 4.40 16.26 3.14
C LYS A 127 3.19 17.02 3.69
N LYS A 128 2.05 16.93 3.00
CA LYS A 128 0.84 17.71 3.30
C LYS A 128 -0.41 16.90 3.07
N GLY A 129 -1.39 17.08 3.94
CA GLY A 129 -2.64 16.34 3.91
C GLY A 129 -3.20 16.07 5.31
N ARG A 130 -4.11 15.12 5.40
CA ARG A 130 -4.82 14.78 6.63
C ARG A 130 -4.86 13.27 6.84
N PHE A 131 -4.73 12.87 8.10
CA PHE A 131 -4.97 11.51 8.57
C PHE A 131 -6.30 11.43 9.32
N GLU A 132 -7.01 10.32 9.08
CA GLU A 132 -8.25 10.00 9.75
C GLU A 132 -8.24 8.51 10.08
N PHE A 133 -8.05 8.18 11.35
CA PHE A 133 -8.07 6.82 11.85
C PHE A 133 -9.41 6.50 12.49
N GLU A 134 -10.09 5.49 11.96
CA GLU A 134 -11.39 5.03 12.44
C GLU A 134 -11.24 3.62 13.03
N THR A 135 -11.64 3.46 14.29
CA THR A 135 -11.73 2.15 14.95
C THR A 135 -13.11 1.54 14.73
N LYS A 136 -13.22 0.20 14.84
CA LYS A 136 -14.46 -0.58 14.62
C LYS A 136 -14.93 -0.62 13.16
N VAL A 137 -13.99 -0.55 12.22
CA VAL A 137 -14.27 -0.77 10.80
C VAL A 137 -14.13 -2.26 10.49
N ASN A 138 -15.01 -2.81 9.65
CA ASN A 138 -14.88 -4.19 9.17
C ASN A 138 -13.58 -4.34 8.39
N LEU A 139 -12.88 -5.44 8.61
CA LEU A 139 -11.68 -5.75 7.85
C LEU A 139 -12.05 -6.06 6.39
N PRO A 140 -11.23 -5.62 5.42
CA PRO A 140 -11.53 -5.77 4.01
C PRO A 140 -11.09 -7.15 3.55
N MET A 141 -11.83 -8.21 3.91
CA MET A 141 -11.42 -9.60 3.65
C MET A 141 -11.07 -9.85 2.17
N MET A 142 -11.77 -9.18 1.25
CA MET A 142 -11.53 -9.23 -0.20
C MET A 142 -10.28 -8.47 -0.68
N GLU A 143 -9.67 -7.64 0.16
CA GLU A 143 -8.39 -6.97 -0.11
C GLU A 143 -7.23 -7.65 0.64
N MET A 144 -7.48 -8.60 1.52
CA MET A 144 -6.43 -9.17 2.37
C MET A 144 -5.79 -10.40 1.73
N THR A 145 -4.45 -10.47 1.79
CA THR A 145 -3.70 -11.66 1.35
C THR A 145 -3.74 -12.81 2.36
N GLY A 146 -4.14 -12.53 3.61
CA GLY A 146 -3.96 -13.42 4.77
C GLY A 146 -2.65 -13.17 5.52
N LEU A 147 -1.72 -12.39 4.95
CA LEU A 147 -0.50 -11.97 5.64
C LEU A 147 -0.73 -10.68 6.43
N SER A 148 0.04 -10.49 7.49
CA SER A 148 0.09 -9.26 8.25
C SER A 148 1.52 -8.99 8.73
N GLN A 149 1.84 -7.72 8.98
CA GLN A 149 3.12 -7.32 9.57
C GLN A 149 2.90 -6.25 10.63
N SER A 150 3.72 -6.26 11.68
CA SER A 150 3.65 -5.24 12.71
C SER A 150 3.92 -3.85 12.09
N THR A 151 3.34 -2.80 12.66
CA THR A 151 3.60 -1.44 12.16
C THR A 151 5.09 -1.08 12.20
N THR A 152 5.83 -1.58 13.20
CA THR A 152 7.29 -1.41 13.31
C THR A 152 8.03 -2.02 12.12
N GLU A 153 7.71 -3.27 11.75
CA GLU A 153 8.32 -3.94 10.59
C GLU A 153 8.00 -3.21 9.29
N VAL A 154 6.73 -2.83 9.10
CA VAL A 154 6.29 -2.08 7.92
C VAL A 154 7.02 -0.74 7.82
N THR A 155 7.14 -0.01 8.93
CA THR A 155 7.87 1.28 8.97
C THR A 155 9.33 1.10 8.59
N LEU A 156 10.02 0.10 9.14
CA LEU A 156 11.42 -0.17 8.84
C LEU A 156 11.62 -0.53 7.36
N VAL A 157 10.81 -1.45 6.83
CA VAL A 157 10.90 -1.87 5.42
C VAL A 157 10.56 -0.72 4.47
N ALA A 158 9.50 0.05 4.77
CA ALA A 158 9.08 1.19 3.98
C ALA A 158 10.17 2.27 3.90
N GLN A 159 10.83 2.60 5.02
CA GLN A 159 11.95 3.53 5.05
C GLN A 159 13.14 3.02 4.24
N GLN A 160 13.48 1.74 4.35
CA GLN A 160 14.57 1.15 3.56
C GLN A 160 14.29 1.21 2.06
N MET A 161 13.06 0.87 1.65
CA MET A 161 12.62 0.98 0.25
C MET A 161 12.70 2.43 -0.24
N LEU A 162 12.22 3.40 0.54
CA LEU A 162 12.28 4.81 0.18
C LEU A 162 13.72 5.33 0.04
N ARG A 163 14.62 4.95 0.94
CA ARG A 163 16.05 5.30 0.85
C ARG A 163 16.68 4.76 -0.44
N ARG A 164 16.34 3.53 -0.83
CA ARG A 164 16.82 2.92 -2.07
C ARG A 164 16.31 3.68 -3.29
N LEU A 165 15.03 4.03 -3.32
CA LEU A 165 14.43 4.82 -4.40
C LEU A 165 15.13 6.19 -4.56
N ASN A 166 15.35 6.90 -3.44
CA ASN A 166 16.03 8.20 -3.47
C ASN A 166 17.48 8.11 -3.98
N LYS A 167 18.21 7.04 -3.64
CA LYS A 167 19.57 6.79 -4.12
C LYS A 167 19.62 6.49 -5.63
N VAL A 168 18.60 5.85 -6.18
CA VAL A 168 18.49 5.61 -7.63
C VAL A 168 18.22 6.93 -8.34
N SER A 169 17.32 7.77 -7.83
CA SER A 169 17.04 9.10 -8.42
C SER A 169 18.26 10.01 -8.40
N SER A 170 19.08 9.98 -7.34
CA SER A 170 20.29 10.81 -7.24
C SER A 170 21.44 10.36 -8.14
N ARG A 171 21.39 9.17 -8.74
CA ARG A 171 22.38 8.68 -9.73
C ARG A 171 22.04 9.08 -11.16
N ASN A 172 20.85 9.65 -11.41
CA ASN A 172 20.38 10.08 -12.74
C ASN A 172 20.38 11.61 -13.01
N PRO A 173 21.25 12.48 -12.45
CA PRO A 173 21.46 13.80 -13.05
C PRO A 173 22.54 13.72 -14.15
N THR A 174 22.10 13.85 -15.41
CA THR A 174 22.91 14.18 -16.61
C THR A 174 24.09 13.27 -16.97
N GLN A 175 23.83 12.33 -17.89
CA GLN A 175 24.78 12.02 -18.98
C GLN A 175 24.09 12.27 -20.33
N THR A 176 23.75 13.53 -20.62
CA THR A 176 23.72 14.00 -22.00
C THR A 176 25.11 14.53 -22.29
N GLY A 177 25.95 13.64 -22.83
CA GLY A 177 27.26 13.98 -23.33
C GLY A 177 27.16 15.11 -24.35
N SER A 178 27.81 16.22 -24.01
CA SER A 178 28.32 17.20 -24.94
C SER A 178 29.26 16.48 -25.92
N TYR A 179 28.85 16.18 -27.15
CA TYR A 179 29.71 16.14 -28.34
C TYR A 179 28.87 16.27 -29.63
N PHE A 180 29.18 17.32 -30.40
CA PHE A 180 29.12 17.52 -31.86
C PHE A 180 28.48 18.87 -32.23
N ASN A 181 29.01 19.69 -33.12
CA ASN A 181 30.37 20.02 -33.53
C ASN A 181 30.18 21.38 -34.23
N THR A 182 30.96 22.39 -33.86
CA THR A 182 31.09 23.62 -34.63
C THR A 182 31.76 23.31 -35.96
N ALA A 183 31.06 23.56 -37.06
CA ALA A 183 31.70 23.88 -38.32
C ALA A 183 30.86 24.93 -39.04
N LEU A 184 31.41 26.14 -39.03
CA LEU A 184 31.11 27.23 -39.96
C LEU A 184 31.62 26.84 -41.37
N ILE A 185 30.99 27.49 -42.36
CA ILE A 185 31.24 27.54 -43.82
C ILE A 185 30.54 26.44 -44.62
#